data_AF-A0A7U4M2N1-F1
#
_entry.id   AF-A0A7U4M2N1-F1
#
_cell.length_a   1.000
_cell.length_b   1.000
_cell.length_c   1.000
_cell.angle_alpha   90.00
_cell.angle_beta   90.00
_cell.angle_gamma   90.00
#
_symmetry.space_group_name_H-M   'P 1'
#
loop_
_entity.id
_entity.type
_entity.pdbx_description
1 polymer ?
#
loop_
_entity_poly.entity_id
_entity_poly.type
_entity_poly.pdbx_seq_one_letter_code
_entity_poly.pdbx_strand_id
1 'polypeptide(L)'
;MTTFKKVQKTAGIRELIRSTFDVDLPLTGNWGYTAEEATIVEALPEGMPLLQLEHVFASIRAHLEMNITQEPENRYGGINLHEKEREQSKSEKGIFDKVTYEITAIKEDLYNAFIKEYKEGYGKDGFDLDDHFKRRKEATLTREVIHYFEVSAFG
;
A
#
# COMPACT_ATOMS: atom_id res chain seq x y z
N MET A 1 12.60 8.05 -11.51
CA MET A 1 11.82 7.48 -10.39
C MET A 1 10.73 8.47 -10.02
N THR A 2 9.47 8.05 -9.96
CA THR A 2 8.37 8.91 -9.54
C THR A 2 8.41 9.05 -8.02
N THR A 3 8.66 10.26 -7.53
CA THR A 3 8.65 10.54 -6.09
C THR A 3 7.23 10.87 -5.65
N PHE A 4 6.66 10.04 -4.79
CA PHE A 4 5.34 10.28 -4.21
C PHE A 4 5.48 11.11 -2.94
N LYS A 5 4.54 12.04 -2.72
CA LYS A 5 4.51 12.80 -1.48
C LYS A 5 4.19 11.84 -0.34
N LYS A 6 5.02 11.87 0.69
CA LYS A 6 4.72 11.20 1.96
C LYS A 6 3.38 11.71 2.48
N VAL A 7 2.57 10.81 3.03
CA VAL A 7 1.41 11.17 3.82
C VAL A 7 1.86 12.13 4.92
N GLN A 8 1.21 13.29 5.01
CA GLN A 8 1.53 14.30 6.01
C GLN A 8 1.31 13.72 7.41
N LYS A 9 2.11 14.19 8.38
CA LYS A 9 1.89 13.84 9.78
C LYS A 9 0.51 14.36 10.19
N THR A 10 -0.39 13.45 10.50
CA THR A 10 -1.69 13.75 11.08
C THR A 10 -1.69 13.33 12.55
N ALA A 11 -2.40 14.07 13.39
CA ALA A 11 -2.70 13.60 14.73
C ALA A 11 -3.71 12.45 14.59
N GLY A 12 -3.26 11.20 14.75
CA GLY A 12 -4.12 10.01 14.74
C GLY A 12 -4.22 9.31 13.38
N ILE A 13 -3.23 8.47 13.04
CA ILE A 13 -3.28 7.60 11.85
C ILE A 13 -4.51 6.70 11.84
N ARG A 14 -4.92 6.19 13.02
CA ARG A 14 -6.09 5.32 13.19
C ARG A 14 -7.39 6.02 12.81
N GLU A 15 -7.57 7.28 13.21
CA GLU A 15 -8.76 8.06 12.85
C GLU A 15 -8.81 8.38 11.35
N LEU A 16 -7.66 8.73 10.75
CA LEU A 16 -7.60 8.93 9.30
C LEU A 16 -7.98 7.65 8.55
N ILE A 17 -7.44 6.51 8.97
CA ILE A 17 -7.73 5.21 8.34
C ILE A 17 -9.21 4.87 8.47
N ARG A 18 -9.78 5.00 9.68
CA ARG A 18 -11.19 4.75 9.93
C ARG A 18 -12.09 5.66 9.08
N SER A 19 -11.81 6.96 9.03
CA SER A 19 -12.64 7.91 8.27
C SER A 19 -12.52 7.76 6.75
N THR A 20 -11.38 7.28 6.26
CA THR A 20 -11.10 7.16 4.81
C THR A 20 -11.45 5.78 4.24
N PHE A 21 -11.22 4.72 5.01
CA PHE A 21 -11.33 3.33 4.56
C PHE A 21 -12.37 2.51 5.32
N ASP A 22 -13.01 3.07 6.36
CA ASP A 22 -13.97 2.37 7.23
C ASP A 22 -13.38 1.11 7.89
N VAL A 23 -12.09 1.16 8.21
CA VAL A 23 -11.37 0.08 8.92
C VAL A 23 -10.84 0.62 10.24
N ASP A 24 -11.04 -0.12 11.32
CA ASP A 24 -10.47 0.19 12.63
C ASP A 24 -9.28 -0.73 12.92
N LEU A 25 -8.05 -0.21 12.74
CA LEU A 25 -6.83 -0.93 13.04
C LEU A 25 -6.26 -0.48 14.40
N PRO A 26 -5.93 -1.39 15.32
CA PRO A 26 -5.34 -1.08 16.63
C PRO A 26 -3.87 -0.65 16.49
N LEU A 27 -3.67 0.53 15.92
CA LEU A 27 -2.38 1.11 15.56
C LEU A 27 -2.21 2.51 16.14
N THR A 28 -0.98 2.81 16.57
CA THR A 28 -0.53 4.16 16.94
C THR A 28 0.83 4.48 16.29
N GLY A 29 1.54 5.51 16.77
CA GLY A 29 2.79 5.96 16.16
C GLY A 29 2.56 6.79 14.89
N ASN A 30 3.34 6.54 13.84
CA ASN A 30 3.32 7.30 12.60
C ASN A 30 3.28 6.39 11.36
N TRP A 31 3.60 6.92 10.16
CA TRP A 31 3.51 6.23 8.87
C TRP A 31 4.73 5.36 8.50
N GLY A 32 5.60 5.04 9.45
CA GLY A 32 6.68 4.05 9.30
C GLY A 32 7.73 4.38 8.25
N TYR A 33 7.96 5.67 7.93
CA TYR A 33 8.99 6.05 6.94
C TYR A 33 10.42 5.82 7.45
N THR A 34 10.61 5.88 8.76
CA THR A 34 11.86 5.60 9.48
C THR A 34 11.54 4.86 10.78
N ALA A 35 12.55 4.34 11.46
CA ALA A 35 12.37 3.66 12.74
C ALA A 35 11.80 4.59 13.84
N GLU A 36 12.17 5.87 13.85
CA GLU A 36 11.65 6.87 14.79
C GLU A 36 10.20 7.26 14.50
N GLU A 37 9.76 7.01 13.26
CA GLU A 37 8.39 7.26 12.80
C GLU A 37 7.63 5.94 12.61
N ALA A 38 8.04 4.87 13.29
CA ALA A 38 7.44 3.55 13.15
C ALA A 38 5.92 3.58 13.38
N THR A 39 5.23 2.71 12.67
CA THR A 39 3.84 2.37 12.98
C THR A 39 3.83 1.39 14.14
N ILE A 40 3.20 1.76 15.25
CA ILE A 40 3.18 0.96 16.47
C ILE A 40 1.95 0.06 16.43
N VAL A 41 2.15 -1.26 16.47
CA VAL A 41 1.06 -2.24 16.53
C VAL A 41 0.72 -2.51 18.00
N GLU A 42 -0.46 -2.06 18.43
CA GLU A 42 -0.87 -2.17 19.84
C GLU A 42 -1.55 -3.50 20.17
N ALA A 43 -2.34 -4.01 19.22
CA ALA A 43 -3.07 -5.27 19.34
C ALA A 43 -3.29 -5.87 17.94
N LEU A 44 -3.83 -7.10 17.89
CA LEU A 44 -4.31 -7.70 16.65
C LEU A 44 -5.84 -7.75 16.67
N PRO A 45 -6.52 -7.33 15.58
CA PRO A 45 -7.94 -7.63 15.40
C PRO A 45 -8.20 -9.13 15.46
N GLU A 46 -9.41 -9.52 15.87
CA GLU A 46 -9.80 -10.93 15.95
C GLU A 46 -9.65 -11.61 14.58
N GLY A 47 -8.93 -12.73 14.56
CA GLY A 47 -8.69 -13.52 13.35
C GLY A 47 -7.70 -12.92 12.35
N MET A 48 -7.05 -11.78 12.66
CA MET A 48 -6.06 -11.15 11.79
C MET A 48 -4.64 -11.34 12.32
N PRO A 49 -3.78 -12.15 11.66
CA PRO A 49 -2.37 -12.28 12.03
C PRO A 49 -1.60 -10.96 11.81
N LEU A 50 -0.49 -10.79 12.55
CA LEU A 50 0.37 -9.60 12.47
C LEU A 50 0.77 -9.24 11.04
N LEU A 51 1.29 -10.21 10.27
CA LEU A 51 1.70 -9.99 8.87
C LEU A 51 0.56 -9.49 7.99
N GLN A 52 -0.67 -9.97 8.23
CA GLN A 52 -1.84 -9.50 7.48
C GLN A 52 -2.18 -8.05 7.85
N LEU A 53 -2.13 -7.71 9.13
CA LEU A 53 -2.35 -6.34 9.59
C LEU A 53 -1.33 -5.36 8.99
N GLU A 54 -0.05 -5.72 9.01
CA GLU A 54 1.04 -4.92 8.43
C GLU A 54 0.86 -4.72 6.92
N HIS A 55 0.50 -5.79 6.19
CA HIS A 55 0.23 -5.72 4.75
C HIS A 55 -0.96 -4.81 4.43
N VAL A 56 -2.05 -4.93 5.20
CA VAL A 56 -3.23 -4.04 5.08
C VAL A 56 -2.82 -2.59 5.32
N PHE A 57 -2.07 -2.30 6.38
CA PHE A 57 -1.63 -0.94 6.68
C PHE A 57 -0.70 -0.38 5.60
N ALA A 58 0.28 -1.15 5.13
CA ALA A 58 1.18 -0.74 4.06
C ALA A 58 0.41 -0.48 2.76
N SER A 59 -0.61 -1.30 2.46
CA SER A 59 -1.50 -1.12 1.30
C SER A 59 -2.33 0.16 1.41
N ILE A 60 -2.88 0.46 2.59
CA ILE A 60 -3.57 1.72 2.90
C ILE A 60 -2.65 2.91 2.66
N ARG A 61 -1.43 2.87 3.19
CA ARG A 61 -0.42 3.92 2.98
C ARG A 61 -0.13 4.11 1.49
N ALA A 62 0.03 3.02 0.72
CA ALA A 62 0.23 3.11 -0.72
C ALA A 62 -0.92 3.82 -1.45
N HIS A 63 -2.17 3.52 -1.09
CA HIS A 63 -3.36 4.17 -1.66
C HIS A 63 -3.44 5.66 -1.28
N LEU A 64 -3.11 6.01 -0.04
CA LEU A 64 -3.04 7.41 0.38
C LEU A 64 -2.00 8.17 -0.45
N GLU A 65 -0.79 7.64 -0.57
CA GLU A 65 0.32 8.29 -1.29
C GLU A 65 0.08 8.38 -2.80
N MET A 66 -0.52 7.35 -3.42
CA MET A 66 -0.57 7.23 -4.88
C MET A 66 -1.91 7.58 -5.50
N ASN A 67 -2.99 7.67 -4.71
CA ASN A 67 -4.32 7.94 -5.22
C ASN A 67 -5.05 9.02 -4.41
N ILE A 68 -5.40 8.73 -3.16
CA ILE A 68 -6.39 9.53 -2.41
C ILE A 68 -5.92 10.97 -2.18
N THR A 69 -4.63 11.16 -1.91
CA THR A 69 -4.05 12.50 -1.66
C THR A 69 -3.53 13.20 -2.92
N GLN A 70 -3.66 12.56 -4.10
CA GLN A 70 -3.19 13.11 -5.36
C GLN A 70 -4.30 13.87 -6.10
N GLU A 71 -3.89 14.92 -6.82
CA GLU A 71 -4.73 15.55 -7.84
C GLU A 71 -5.13 14.52 -8.90
N PRO A 72 -6.33 14.62 -9.51
CA PRO A 72 -6.87 13.61 -10.43
C PRO A 72 -5.89 13.15 -11.52
N GLU A 73 -5.13 14.07 -12.13
CA GLU A 73 -4.18 13.78 -13.21
C GLU A 73 -2.93 13.01 -12.71
N ASN A 74 -2.72 13.04 -11.39
CA ASN A 74 -1.59 12.41 -10.71
C ASN A 74 -1.94 11.09 -10.03
N ARG A 75 -3.20 10.66 -10.08
CA ARG A 75 -3.65 9.42 -9.46
C ARG A 75 -3.15 8.17 -10.18
N TYR A 76 -3.02 7.11 -9.39
CA TYR A 76 -2.71 5.78 -9.86
C TYR A 76 -3.77 4.80 -9.37
N GLY A 77 -4.11 3.83 -10.21
CA GLY A 77 -5.01 2.72 -9.92
C GLY A 77 -4.29 1.37 -10.03
N GLY A 78 -5.00 0.30 -9.68
CA GLY A 78 -4.42 -1.06 -9.69
C GLY A 78 -3.20 -1.18 -8.79
N ILE A 79 -3.23 -0.50 -7.64
CA ILE A 79 -2.12 -0.46 -6.69
C ILE A 79 -2.04 -1.81 -5.97
N ASN A 80 -0.95 -2.54 -6.16
CA ASN A 80 -0.69 -3.81 -5.50
C ASN A 80 0.61 -3.74 -4.71
N LEU A 81 0.66 -4.41 -3.57
CA LEU A 81 1.79 -4.40 -2.64
C LEU A 81 2.25 -5.83 -2.37
N HIS A 82 3.55 -6.08 -2.50
CA HIS A 82 4.19 -7.37 -2.29
C HIS A 82 5.38 -7.21 -1.34
N GLU A 83 5.45 -8.02 -0.29
CA GLU A 83 6.63 -8.06 0.59
C GLU A 83 7.81 -8.69 -0.17
N LYS A 84 8.97 -8.03 -0.13
CA LYS A 84 10.21 -8.49 -0.77
C LYS A 84 11.19 -9.02 0.26
N GLU A 85 11.33 -8.29 1.35
CA GLU A 85 12.31 -8.56 2.39
C GLU A 85 11.82 -8.03 3.72
N ARG A 86 12.25 -8.69 4.80
CA ARG A 86 11.97 -8.30 6.18
C ARG A 86 13.21 -8.50 7.03
N GLU A 87 13.51 -7.49 7.83
CA GLU A 87 14.55 -7.54 8.85
C GLU A 87 13.93 -7.20 10.20
N GLN A 88 14.07 -8.08 11.19
CA GLN A 88 13.69 -7.79 12.56
C GLN A 88 14.92 -7.32 13.36
N SER A 89 14.74 -6.27 14.15
CA SER A 89 15.75 -5.79 15.09
C SER A 89 15.17 -5.65 16.48
N LYS A 90 15.96 -6.02 17.50
CA LYS A 90 15.62 -5.84 18.91
C LYS A 90 16.61 -4.85 19.53
N SER A 91 16.11 -3.87 20.26
CA SER A 91 16.91 -2.87 20.97
C SER A 91 16.24 -2.47 22.29
N GLU A 92 16.89 -1.63 23.09
CA GLU A 92 16.28 -1.03 24.29
C GLU A 92 14.99 -0.25 23.99
N LYS A 93 14.82 0.21 22.74
CA LYS A 93 13.64 0.96 22.30
C LYS A 93 12.44 0.07 21.94
N GLY A 94 12.62 -1.24 21.82
CA GLY A 94 11.58 -2.16 21.39
C GLY A 94 12.01 -3.13 20.28
N ILE A 95 11.02 -3.83 19.73
CA ILE A 95 11.17 -4.79 18.64
C ILE A 95 10.61 -4.15 17.38
N PHE A 96 11.42 -4.07 16.33
CA PHE A 96 11.07 -3.41 15.08
C PHE A 96 11.21 -4.35 13.90
N ASP A 97 10.18 -4.37 13.07
CA ASP A 97 10.20 -5.02 11.76
C ASP A 97 10.38 -3.94 10.69
N LYS A 98 11.49 -4.02 9.96
CA LYS A 98 11.77 -3.23 8.76
C LYS A 98 11.37 -4.09 7.56
N VAL A 99 10.32 -3.69 6.86
CA VAL A 99 9.76 -4.43 5.74
C VAL A 99 9.95 -3.65 4.45
N THR A 100 10.58 -4.28 3.45
CA THR A 100 10.71 -3.76 2.09
C THR A 100 9.57 -4.30 1.25
N TYR A 101 8.77 -3.40 0.69
CA TYR A 101 7.65 -3.72 -0.18
C TYR A 101 7.92 -3.26 -1.61
N GLU A 102 7.57 -4.11 -2.57
CA GLU A 102 7.41 -3.74 -3.97
C GLU A 102 5.96 -3.35 -4.21
N ILE A 103 5.76 -2.15 -4.74
CA ILE A 103 4.46 -1.62 -5.10
C ILE A 103 4.39 -1.49 -6.62
N THR A 104 3.35 -2.07 -7.20
CA THR A 104 3.01 -1.88 -8.61
C THR A 104 1.75 -1.05 -8.76
N ALA A 105 1.68 -0.22 -9.80
CA ALA A 105 0.49 0.57 -10.11
C ALA A 105 0.46 1.01 -11.58
N ILE A 106 -0.68 1.49 -12.04
CA ILE A 106 -0.86 2.07 -13.38
C ILE A 106 -1.50 3.45 -13.20
N LYS A 107 -1.21 4.41 -14.07
CA LYS A 107 -1.93 5.71 -14.07
C LYS A 107 -3.45 5.48 -14.09
N GLU A 108 -4.19 6.21 -13.25
CA GLU A 108 -5.61 5.88 -12.97
C GLU A 108 -6.49 5.94 -14.23
N ASP A 109 -6.30 6.96 -15.06
CA ASP A 109 -7.00 7.11 -16.34
C ASP A 109 -6.77 5.91 -17.27
N LEU A 110 -5.51 5.50 -17.42
CA LEU A 110 -5.12 4.37 -18.25
C LEU A 110 -5.59 3.03 -17.64
N TYR A 111 -5.51 2.89 -16.32
CA TYR A 111 -6.03 1.73 -15.60
C TYR A 111 -7.53 1.55 -15.82
N ASN A 112 -8.29 2.64 -15.70
CA ASN A 112 -9.73 2.66 -15.95
C ASN A 112 -10.06 2.34 -17.41
N ALA A 113 -9.27 2.85 -18.36
CA ALA A 113 -9.39 2.52 -19.78
C ALA A 113 -9.19 1.00 -20.01
N PHE A 114 -8.17 0.39 -19.41
CA PHE A 114 -7.97 -1.06 -19.48
C PHE A 114 -9.13 -1.85 -18.87
N ILE A 115 -9.63 -1.46 -17.69
CA ILE A 115 -10.79 -2.14 -17.08
C ILE A 115 -12.01 -2.06 -18.00
N LYS A 116 -12.28 -0.88 -18.57
CA LYS A 116 -13.41 -0.67 -19.47
C LYS A 116 -13.27 -1.53 -20.73
N GLU A 117 -12.10 -1.47 -21.38
CA GLU A 117 -11.78 -2.27 -22.55
C GLU A 117 -11.99 -3.76 -22.28
N TYR A 118 -11.45 -4.28 -21.17
CA TYR A 118 -11.61 -5.68 -20.80
C TYR A 118 -13.08 -6.05 -20.56
N LYS A 119 -13.82 -5.24 -19.79
CA LYS A 119 -15.25 -5.49 -19.51
C LYS A 119 -16.09 -5.49 -20.78
N GLU A 120 -15.76 -4.63 -21.75
CA GLU A 120 -16.52 -4.49 -22.99
C GLU A 120 -16.10 -5.52 -24.06
N GLY A 121 -14.83 -5.94 -24.08
CA GLY A 121 -14.26 -6.82 -25.09
C GLY A 121 -14.20 -8.30 -24.73
N TYR A 122 -14.09 -8.64 -23.44
CA TYR A 122 -13.88 -10.03 -23.01
C TYR A 122 -14.99 -10.96 -23.51
N GLY A 123 -14.58 -12.06 -24.16
CA GLY A 123 -15.49 -13.06 -24.75
C GLY A 123 -16.10 -12.67 -26.10
N LYS A 124 -15.71 -11.54 -26.70
CA LYS A 124 -16.13 -11.14 -28.06
C LYS A 124 -15.06 -11.49 -29.09
N ASP A 125 -15.52 -11.82 -30.30
CA ASP A 125 -14.66 -12.01 -31.45
C ASP A 125 -13.89 -10.71 -31.77
N GLY A 126 -12.56 -10.80 -31.85
CA GLY A 126 -11.68 -9.67 -32.13
C GLY A 126 -11.08 -8.97 -30.92
N PHE A 127 -11.41 -9.37 -29.68
CA PHE A 127 -10.68 -8.91 -28.50
C PHE A 127 -9.38 -9.70 -28.33
N ASP A 128 -8.24 -9.04 -28.56
CA ASP A 128 -6.92 -9.62 -28.34
C ASP A 128 -6.55 -9.54 -26.86
N LEU A 129 -6.74 -10.67 -26.18
CA LEU A 129 -6.48 -10.81 -24.75
C LEU A 129 -4.98 -10.66 -24.44
N ASP A 130 -4.11 -11.18 -25.30
CA ASP A 130 -2.66 -11.17 -25.09
C ASP A 130 -2.09 -9.76 -25.26
N ASP A 131 -2.53 -9.04 -26.29
CA ASP A 131 -2.19 -7.63 -26.48
C ASP A 131 -2.66 -6.76 -25.31
N HIS A 132 -3.90 -6.97 -24.84
CA HIS A 132 -4.44 -6.23 -23.69
C HIS A 132 -3.55 -6.39 -22.45
N PHE A 133 -3.18 -7.63 -22.08
CA PHE A 133 -2.33 -7.88 -20.91
C PHE A 133 -0.89 -7.42 -21.13
N LYS A 134 -0.37 -7.47 -22.36
CA LYS A 134 0.93 -6.90 -22.70
C LYS A 134 0.96 -5.39 -22.46
N ARG A 135 0.00 -4.63 -23.00
CA ARG A 135 -0.12 -3.17 -22.79
C ARG A 135 -0.28 -2.83 -21.31
N ARG A 136 -1.09 -3.60 -20.58
CA ARG A 136 -1.25 -3.41 -19.14
C ARG A 136 0.06 -3.60 -18.37
N LYS A 137 0.85 -4.63 -18.73
CA LYS A 137 2.16 -4.89 -18.13
C LYS A 137 3.15 -3.76 -18.44
N GLU A 138 3.20 -3.29 -19.68
CA GLU A 138 4.07 -2.18 -20.11
C GLU A 138 3.73 -0.86 -19.42
N ALA A 139 2.44 -0.64 -19.12
CA ALA A 139 1.96 0.53 -18.39
C ALA A 139 2.16 0.45 -16.86
N THR A 140 2.54 -0.72 -16.35
CA THR A 140 2.72 -0.93 -14.90
C THR A 140 4.05 -0.34 -14.45
N LEU A 141 3.98 0.60 -13.51
CA LEU A 141 5.14 1.09 -12.79
C LEU A 141 5.42 0.18 -11.59
N THR A 142 6.69 0.10 -11.21
CA THR A 142 7.15 -0.58 -9.99
C THR A 142 7.95 0.39 -9.14
N ARG A 143 7.75 0.37 -7.82
CA ARG A 143 8.58 1.07 -6.85
C ARG A 143 8.85 0.19 -5.64
N GLU A 144 9.99 0.39 -4.99
CA GLU A 144 10.26 -0.20 -3.69
C GLU A 144 10.08 0.85 -2.59
N VAL A 145 9.49 0.45 -1.47
CA VAL A 145 9.33 1.27 -0.28
C VAL A 145 9.70 0.47 0.96
N ILE A 146 10.31 1.14 1.93
CA ILE A 146 10.53 0.57 3.25
C ILE A 146 9.41 1.04 4.17
N HIS A 147 9.04 0.17 5.10
CA HIS A 147 8.16 0.49 6.21
C HIS A 147 8.72 -0.07 7.51
N TYR A 148 8.65 0.73 8.57
CA TYR A 148 9.03 0.32 9.92
C TYR A 148 7.78 0.12 10.77
N PHE A 149 7.61 -1.09 11.29
CA PHE A 149 6.64 -1.43 12.31
C PHE A 149 7.34 -1.61 13.64
N GLU A 150 6.78 -1.07 14.71
CA GLU A 150 7.12 -1.46 16.08
C GLU A 150 6.13 -2.52 16.54
N VAL A 151 6.64 -3.70 16.87
CA VAL A 151 5.87 -4.91 17.17
C VAL A 151 6.20 -5.46 18.57
N SER A 152 6.66 -4.58 19.47
CA SER A 152 7.06 -4.89 20.84
C SER A 152 6.01 -5.69 21.62
N ALA A 153 4.72 -5.54 21.31
CA ALA A 153 3.62 -6.26 21.95
C ALA A 153 3.56 -7.77 21.59
N PHE A 154 4.36 -8.25 20.64
CA PHE A 154 4.25 -9.60 20.07
C PHE A 154 5.56 -10.39 20.02
N GLY A 155 6.67 -9.87 20.56
CA GLY A 155 8.01 -10.47 20.41
C GLY A 155 8.76 -10.79 21.70
#